data_AF-A0A800FB81-F1
#
_entry.id   AF-A0A800FB81-F1
#
_cell.length_a   1.000
_cell.length_b   1.000
_cell.length_c   1.000
_cell.angle_alpha   90.00
_cell.angle_beta   90.00
_cell.angle_gamma   90.00
#
_symmetry.space_group_name_H-M   'P 1'
#
loop_
_entity.id
_entity.type
_entity.pdbx_description
1 polymer ?
#
loop_
_entity_poly.entity_id
_entity_poly.type
_entity_poly.pdbx_seq_one_letter_code
_entity_poly.pdbx_strand_id
1 'polypeptide(L)'
;MSRARMPVLSALIALLGGTPTAAQESVWSVDLDIIAKIREEGLQHSQLPNTLSYMTDVLGARLTNSDDMKRAQAWAIDEMERIGLANAHREPFMDYGVSWDTEYVSIHMMEPDYAPLVGYPIAHTPGTEGRQRLGVVIAHVRSRGDLDEYRGKLRGKAVMSTPPPTIDLARFATGRPRRSDAQMRALTEDVIVPERGADPYFSRLYPPAPRNPELLTAAQRLAFYVSEGVAVVLESNSGWPGAVRGFARPGATNDRWGREETLGSVPIVAITPEHYNRMHRVLGRDIPVEIEVEVRNRHGSSVTQANNLVAEIVGTDRADEVVMLGAHFDTWHASPNASDNTSGVA
;
A
#
# COMPACT_ATOMS: atom_id res chain seq x y z
N MET A 1 11.41 18.14 -96.47
CA MET A 1 9.97 17.94 -96.80
C MET A 1 9.56 16.67 -96.07
N SER A 2 8.57 16.56 -95.20
CA SER A 2 7.40 17.35 -94.88
C SER A 2 6.89 16.90 -93.50
N ARG A 3 6.66 17.87 -92.61
CA ARG A 3 5.66 17.92 -91.52
C ARG A 3 5.46 16.68 -90.63
N ALA A 4 6.08 16.74 -89.45
CA ALA A 4 5.69 16.04 -88.23
C ALA A 4 4.28 16.49 -87.78
N ARG A 5 3.45 15.53 -87.36
CA ARG A 5 2.13 15.76 -86.74
C ARG A 5 2.26 15.73 -85.21
N MET A 6 1.73 16.76 -84.56
CA MET A 6 1.60 16.89 -83.10
C MET A 6 0.57 15.89 -82.52
N PRO A 7 0.69 15.54 -81.22
CA PRO A 7 -0.09 14.50 -80.56
C PRO A 7 -1.43 15.04 -80.04
N VAL A 8 -2.45 14.17 -79.98
CA VAL A 8 -3.66 14.40 -79.19
C VAL A 8 -3.63 13.41 -78.04
N LEU A 9 -3.29 13.91 -76.85
CA LEU A 9 -3.30 13.19 -75.60
C LEU A 9 -4.71 13.32 -75.00
N SER A 10 -5.54 12.28 -75.15
CA SER A 10 -6.83 12.20 -74.46
C SER A 10 -6.61 11.64 -73.06
N ALA A 11 -6.70 12.51 -72.05
CA ALA A 11 -6.69 12.13 -70.64
C ALA A 11 -8.04 11.48 -70.28
N LEU A 12 -8.04 10.17 -70.07
CA LEU A 12 -9.18 9.46 -69.48
C LEU A 12 -9.01 9.48 -67.95
N ILE A 13 -9.89 10.22 -67.27
CA ILE A 13 -10.03 10.21 -65.81
C ILE A 13 -10.57 8.83 -65.41
N ALA A 14 -9.72 7.96 -64.88
CA ALA A 14 -10.15 6.72 -64.25
C ALA A 14 -10.71 7.06 -62.85
N LEU A 15 -12.03 6.91 -62.69
CA LEU A 15 -12.66 6.86 -61.37
C LEU A 15 -12.06 5.68 -60.60
N LEU A 16 -11.23 5.98 -59.60
CA LEU A 16 -10.84 5.04 -58.55
C LEU A 16 -12.09 4.74 -57.73
N GLY A 17 -12.76 3.63 -58.05
CA GLY A 17 -13.73 3.00 -57.17
C GLY A 17 -13.00 2.51 -55.93
N GLY A 18 -13.01 3.33 -54.88
CA GLY A 18 -12.62 2.88 -53.54
C GLY A 18 -13.59 1.81 -53.10
N THR A 19 -13.13 0.56 -53.06
CA THR A 19 -13.82 -0.49 -52.32
C THR A 19 -13.83 -0.07 -50.85
N PRO A 20 -14.99 0.03 -50.20
CA PRO A 20 -15.01 0.20 -48.76
C PRO A 20 -14.41 -1.07 -48.16
N THR A 21 -13.21 -0.96 -47.60
CA THR A 21 -12.68 -1.94 -46.65
C THR A 21 -13.66 -1.95 -45.50
N ALA A 22 -14.58 -2.92 -45.50
CA ALA A 22 -15.34 -3.26 -44.31
C ALA A 22 -14.29 -3.56 -43.23
N ALA A 23 -14.21 -2.69 -42.23
CA ALA A 23 -13.55 -3.03 -40.99
C ALA A 23 -14.24 -4.30 -40.50
N GLN A 24 -13.53 -5.42 -40.55
CA GLN A 24 -14.00 -6.66 -39.99
C GLN A 24 -13.95 -6.49 -38.48
N GLU A 25 -15.01 -5.92 -37.91
CA GLU A 25 -15.33 -6.10 -36.51
C GLU A 25 -15.32 -7.62 -36.30
N SER A 26 -14.38 -8.10 -35.49
CA SER A 26 -14.37 -9.48 -35.05
C SER A 26 -15.63 -9.67 -34.20
N VAL A 27 -16.70 -10.16 -34.84
CA VAL A 27 -17.92 -10.57 -34.16
C VAL A 27 -17.60 -11.87 -33.44
N TRP A 28 -16.98 -11.75 -32.26
CA TRP A 28 -16.84 -12.87 -31.34
C TRP A 28 -18.24 -13.25 -30.88
N SER A 29 -18.72 -14.43 -31.28
CA SER A 29 -19.98 -14.96 -30.76
C SER A 29 -19.80 -15.30 -29.28
N VAL A 30 -20.49 -14.56 -28.41
CA VAL A 30 -20.52 -14.84 -26.97
C VAL A 30 -21.43 -16.05 -26.73
N ASP A 31 -20.87 -17.11 -26.14
CA ASP A 31 -21.64 -18.28 -25.70
C ASP A 31 -22.39 -17.95 -24.39
N LEU A 32 -23.67 -17.61 -24.51
CA LEU A 32 -24.51 -17.23 -23.39
C LEU A 32 -24.77 -18.37 -22.40
N ASP A 33 -24.71 -19.63 -22.85
CA ASP A 33 -24.90 -20.78 -21.96
C ASP A 33 -23.67 -20.97 -21.07
N ILE A 34 -22.46 -20.76 -21.60
CA ILE A 34 -21.23 -20.73 -20.79
C ILE A 34 -21.24 -19.55 -19.81
N ILE A 35 -21.67 -18.36 -20.25
CA ILE A 35 -21.81 -17.21 -19.32
C ILE A 35 -22.81 -17.53 -18.21
N ALA A 36 -23.92 -18.20 -18.50
CA ALA A 36 -24.89 -18.62 -17.49
C ALA A 36 -24.27 -19.60 -16.47
N LYS A 37 -23.49 -20.58 -16.93
CA LYS A 37 -22.76 -21.53 -16.05
C LYS A 37 -21.72 -20.85 -15.18
N ILE A 38 -20.94 -19.91 -15.72
CA ILE A 38 -19.97 -19.12 -14.94
C ILE A 38 -20.68 -18.32 -13.84
N ARG A 39 -21.84 -17.72 -14.17
CA ARG A 39 -22.65 -16.98 -13.19
C ARG A 39 -23.24 -17.90 -12.13
N GLU A 40 -23.74 -19.07 -12.51
CA GLU A 40 -24.24 -20.07 -11.56
C GLU A 40 -23.13 -20.50 -10.59
N GLU A 41 -21.95 -20.84 -11.10
CA GLU A 41 -20.81 -21.25 -10.28
C GLU A 41 -20.38 -20.12 -9.33
N GLY A 42 -20.19 -18.91 -9.86
CA GLY A 42 -19.73 -17.75 -9.09
C GLY A 42 -20.75 -17.22 -8.06
N LEU A 43 -22.04 -17.50 -8.22
CA LEU A 43 -23.10 -16.97 -7.34
C LEU A 43 -23.75 -18.05 -6.45
N GLN A 44 -23.80 -19.31 -6.88
CA GLN A 44 -24.47 -20.40 -6.16
C GLN A 44 -23.50 -21.38 -5.52
N HIS A 45 -22.30 -21.58 -6.09
CA HIS A 45 -21.29 -22.53 -5.60
C HIS A 45 -19.97 -21.85 -5.19
N SER A 46 -20.00 -20.53 -5.01
CA SER A 46 -18.82 -19.70 -4.78
C SER A 46 -17.96 -20.17 -3.61
N GLN A 47 -16.67 -20.36 -3.86
CA GLN A 47 -15.66 -20.59 -2.81
C GLN A 47 -15.10 -19.29 -2.21
N LEU A 48 -15.51 -18.13 -2.74
CA LEU A 48 -14.99 -16.82 -2.30
C LEU A 48 -15.01 -16.64 -0.77
N PRO A 49 -16.10 -16.95 -0.02
CA PRO A 49 -16.10 -16.78 1.42
C PRO A 49 -15.04 -17.64 2.14
N ASN A 50 -14.84 -18.87 1.67
CA ASN A 50 -13.87 -19.80 2.25
C ASN A 50 -12.43 -19.35 1.94
N THR A 51 -12.15 -19.03 0.67
CA THR A 51 -10.82 -18.57 0.24
C THR A 51 -10.45 -17.26 0.93
N LEU A 52 -11.37 -16.31 0.98
CA LEU A 52 -11.18 -15.03 1.66
C LEU A 52 -10.91 -15.24 3.15
N SER A 53 -11.76 -16.01 3.85
CA SER A 53 -11.59 -16.31 5.28
C SER A 53 -10.27 -17.02 5.55
N TYR A 54 -9.87 -18.00 4.73
CA TYR A 54 -8.60 -18.68 4.95
C TYR A 54 -7.41 -17.73 4.79
N MET A 55 -7.41 -16.90 3.75
CA MET A 55 -6.34 -15.91 3.57
C MET A 55 -6.32 -14.85 4.68
N THR A 56 -7.48 -14.41 5.20
CA THR A 56 -7.52 -13.40 6.25
C THR A 56 -7.25 -13.94 7.64
N ASP A 57 -7.84 -15.09 7.96
CA ASP A 57 -7.92 -15.61 9.32
C ASP A 57 -6.79 -16.60 9.61
N VAL A 58 -6.27 -17.29 8.58
CA VAL A 58 -5.22 -18.31 8.72
C VAL A 58 -3.87 -17.82 8.20
N LEU A 59 -3.79 -17.29 6.98
CA LEU A 59 -2.52 -16.78 6.46
C LEU A 59 -2.12 -15.46 7.13
N GLY A 60 -3.10 -14.58 7.31
CA GLY A 60 -2.92 -13.30 7.97
C GLY A 60 -2.23 -12.26 7.10
N ALA A 61 -1.51 -11.36 7.77
CA ALA A 61 -0.71 -10.34 7.11
C ALA A 61 0.47 -10.96 6.35
N ARG A 62 0.76 -10.41 5.17
CA ARG A 62 1.78 -10.91 4.24
C ARG A 62 2.45 -9.73 3.54
N LEU A 63 3.29 -9.02 4.30
CA LEU A 63 4.07 -7.91 3.80
C LEU A 63 5.01 -8.37 2.68
N THR A 64 5.13 -7.57 1.62
CA THR A 64 6.04 -7.89 0.52
C THR A 64 7.42 -8.32 1.03
N ASN A 65 7.88 -9.47 0.53
CA ASN A 65 9.17 -10.09 0.85
C ASN A 65 9.35 -10.58 2.32
N SER A 66 8.33 -10.48 3.16
CA SER A 66 8.35 -11.05 4.51
C SER A 66 8.33 -12.58 4.48
N ASP A 67 8.68 -13.23 5.58
CA ASP A 67 8.60 -14.69 5.65
C ASP A 67 7.14 -15.17 5.62
N ASP A 68 6.22 -14.39 6.18
CA ASP A 68 4.78 -14.62 6.06
C ASP A 68 4.31 -14.57 4.60
N MET A 69 4.84 -13.66 3.79
CA MET A 69 4.59 -13.64 2.34
C MET A 69 5.08 -14.91 1.67
N LYS A 70 6.30 -15.39 1.98
CA LYS A 70 6.82 -16.63 1.36
C LYS A 70 5.95 -17.84 1.67
N ARG A 71 5.42 -17.92 2.89
CA ARG A 71 4.45 -18.95 3.31
C ARG A 71 3.14 -18.81 2.56
N ALA A 72 2.58 -17.60 2.49
CA ALA A 72 1.34 -17.34 1.78
C ALA A 72 1.45 -17.63 0.27
N GLN A 73 2.59 -17.32 -0.35
CA GLN A 73 2.87 -17.63 -1.75
C GLN A 73 2.96 -19.14 -2.02
N ALA A 74 3.48 -19.92 -1.07
CA ALA A 74 3.51 -21.38 -1.21
C ALA A 74 2.08 -21.93 -1.18
N TRP A 75 1.29 -21.49 -0.20
CA TRP A 75 -0.12 -21.86 -0.12
C TRP A 75 -0.89 -21.48 -1.39
N ALA A 76 -0.67 -20.28 -1.95
CA ALA A 76 -1.38 -19.84 -3.14
C ALA A 76 -1.02 -20.68 -4.37
N ILE A 77 0.24 -21.11 -4.52
CA ILE A 77 0.63 -22.04 -5.58
C ILE A 77 -0.08 -23.38 -5.42
N ASP A 78 -0.03 -23.96 -4.21
CA ASP A 78 -0.71 -25.22 -3.92
C ASP A 78 -2.22 -25.12 -4.19
N GLU A 79 -2.85 -23.99 -3.83
CA GLU A 79 -4.27 -23.75 -4.06
C GLU A 79 -4.60 -23.59 -5.55
N MET A 80 -3.76 -22.88 -6.31
CA MET A 80 -3.91 -22.76 -7.77
C MET A 80 -3.82 -24.13 -8.46
N GLU A 81 -2.88 -24.98 -8.06
CA GLU A 81 -2.78 -26.35 -8.56
C GLU A 81 -3.99 -27.19 -8.14
N ARG A 82 -4.44 -27.06 -6.89
CA ARG A 82 -5.60 -27.80 -6.35
C ARG A 82 -6.89 -27.51 -7.12
N ILE A 83 -7.11 -26.26 -7.53
CA ILE A 83 -8.29 -25.87 -8.33
C ILE A 83 -8.12 -26.15 -9.83
N GLY A 84 -6.99 -26.74 -10.25
CA GLY A 84 -6.76 -27.22 -11.61
C GLY A 84 -6.10 -26.21 -12.56
N LEU A 85 -5.50 -25.13 -12.04
CA LEU A 85 -4.65 -24.26 -12.86
C LEU A 85 -3.33 -24.98 -13.17
N ALA A 86 -2.80 -24.72 -14.36
CA ALA A 86 -1.52 -25.24 -14.81
C ALA A 86 -0.39 -24.23 -14.62
N ASN A 87 0.85 -24.71 -14.65
CA ASN A 87 2.07 -23.90 -14.66
C ASN A 87 2.12 -22.88 -13.50
N ALA A 88 1.61 -23.24 -12.32
CA ALA A 88 1.66 -22.39 -11.14
C ALA A 88 3.11 -22.23 -10.66
N HIS A 89 3.64 -21.01 -10.67
CA HIS A 89 5.01 -20.73 -10.25
C HIS A 89 5.19 -19.30 -9.73
N ARG A 90 6.38 -19.07 -9.14
CA ARG A 90 6.84 -17.74 -8.75
C ARG A 90 7.68 -17.14 -9.87
N GLU A 91 7.38 -15.91 -10.25
CA GLU A 91 8.15 -15.16 -11.23
C GLU A 91 8.80 -13.95 -10.55
N PRO A 92 10.14 -13.91 -10.39
CA PRO A 92 10.82 -12.77 -9.79
C PRO A 92 10.77 -11.55 -10.71
N PHE A 93 10.32 -10.40 -10.22
CA PHE A 93 10.17 -9.19 -11.04
C PHE A 93 11.14 -8.05 -10.65
N MET A 94 11.68 -8.06 -9.43
CA MET A 94 12.76 -7.15 -9.05
C MET A 94 13.50 -7.65 -7.80
N ASP A 95 14.75 -7.22 -7.67
CA ASP A 95 15.44 -7.23 -6.39
C ASP A 95 14.69 -6.30 -5.42
N TYR A 96 14.26 -6.87 -4.30
CA TYR A 96 13.62 -6.17 -3.21
C TYR A 96 14.60 -6.10 -2.03
N GLY A 97 14.39 -5.16 -1.10
CA GLY A 97 15.28 -5.03 0.06
C GLY A 97 15.26 -6.26 0.98
N VAL A 98 15.66 -6.08 2.24
CA VAL A 98 15.64 -7.22 3.17
C VAL A 98 14.23 -7.54 3.63
N SER A 99 13.99 -8.81 3.97
CA SER A 99 12.74 -9.20 4.62
C SER A 99 12.58 -8.48 5.97
N TRP A 100 11.33 -8.22 6.34
CA TRP A 100 10.97 -7.58 7.59
C TRP A 100 9.68 -8.21 8.12
N ASP A 101 9.69 -8.65 9.36
CA ASP A 101 8.56 -9.31 10.02
C ASP A 101 8.45 -8.80 11.46
N THR A 102 7.24 -8.56 11.96
CA THR A 102 7.01 -8.26 13.39
C THR A 102 6.70 -9.55 14.14
N GLU A 103 7.51 -9.87 15.15
CA GLU A 103 7.32 -11.07 15.99
C GLU A 103 6.56 -10.76 17.27
N TYR A 104 6.74 -9.55 17.81
CA TYR A 104 6.10 -9.14 19.07
C TYR A 104 6.00 -7.63 19.18
N VAL A 105 4.87 -7.15 19.70
CA VAL A 105 4.69 -5.77 20.12
C VAL A 105 3.90 -5.73 21.42
N SER A 106 4.34 -4.92 22.37
CA SER A 106 3.64 -4.67 23.63
C SER A 106 3.85 -3.23 24.03
N ILE A 107 2.77 -2.54 24.38
CA ILE A 107 2.81 -1.11 24.72
C ILE A 107 1.79 -0.84 25.82
N HIS A 108 2.25 -0.25 26.91
CA HIS A 108 1.42 0.10 28.06
C HIS A 108 1.74 1.52 28.49
N MET A 109 0.72 2.31 28.81
CA MET A 109 0.90 3.51 29.60
C MET A 109 0.99 3.09 31.06
N MET A 110 2.04 3.56 31.75
CA MET A 110 2.32 3.25 33.15
C MET A 110 1.96 4.42 34.06
N GLU A 111 2.16 5.64 33.58
CA GLU A 111 1.78 6.88 34.26
C GLU A 111 0.96 7.78 33.32
N PRO A 112 0.00 8.57 33.85
CA PRO A 112 -0.35 8.74 35.26
C PRO A 112 -1.25 7.62 35.82
N ASP A 113 -1.80 6.80 34.94
CA ASP A 113 -2.59 5.62 35.27
C ASP A 113 -2.32 4.51 34.26
N TYR A 114 -2.47 3.27 34.70
CA TYR A 114 -2.18 2.12 33.86
C TYR A 114 -3.24 1.96 32.75
N ALA A 115 -2.79 1.82 31.50
CA ALA A 115 -3.65 1.40 30.40
C ALA A 115 -2.88 0.62 29.33
N PRO A 116 -3.41 -0.50 28.80
CA PRO A 116 -2.86 -1.08 27.58
C PRO A 116 -3.07 -0.11 26.41
N LEU A 117 -2.07 0.02 25.55
CA LEU A 117 -2.14 0.84 24.35
C LEU A 117 -2.23 -0.06 23.12
N VAL A 118 -3.16 0.27 22.22
CA VAL A 118 -3.28 -0.40 20.93
C VAL A 118 -2.43 0.34 19.91
N GLY A 119 -1.46 -0.37 19.33
CA GLY A 119 -0.57 0.14 18.31
C GLY A 119 0.31 -0.94 17.71
N TYR A 120 0.92 -0.62 16.57
CA TYR A 120 1.76 -1.54 15.81
C TYR A 120 3.03 -0.83 15.35
N PRO A 121 4.20 -1.50 15.34
CA PRO A 121 5.37 -0.95 14.68
C PRO A 121 5.05 -0.72 13.21
N ILE A 122 5.65 0.28 12.56
CA ILE A 122 5.51 0.47 11.12
C ILE A 122 6.62 -0.29 10.39
N ALA A 123 6.39 -0.65 9.12
CA ALA A 123 7.27 -1.54 8.38
C ALA A 123 8.67 -0.94 8.16
N HIS A 124 9.67 -1.81 8.12
CA HIS A 124 11.08 -1.47 7.90
C HIS A 124 11.67 -0.54 8.97
N THR A 125 11.24 -0.69 10.22
CA THR A 125 11.85 -0.07 11.41
C THR A 125 12.55 -1.13 12.27
N PRO A 126 13.58 -0.76 13.07
CA PRO A 126 14.19 -1.72 13.98
C PRO A 126 13.23 -2.05 15.13
N GLY A 127 13.55 -3.13 15.86
CA GLY A 127 12.94 -3.39 17.17
C GLY A 127 13.51 -2.50 18.28
N THR A 128 12.92 -2.54 19.46
CA THR A 128 13.50 -1.93 20.67
C THR A 128 14.62 -2.81 21.23
N GLU A 129 15.49 -2.23 22.06
CA GLU A 129 16.50 -2.98 22.82
C GLU A 129 15.86 -3.69 24.02
N GLY A 130 15.02 -4.68 23.73
CA GLY A 130 14.17 -5.33 24.72
C GLY A 130 13.08 -4.39 25.24
N ARG A 131 12.61 -4.67 26.45
CA ARG A 131 11.56 -3.89 27.10
C ARG A 131 12.13 -2.63 27.73
N GLN A 132 11.52 -1.49 27.43
CA GLN A 132 11.97 -0.19 27.90
C GLN A 132 10.85 0.58 28.58
N ARG A 133 11.17 1.31 29.66
CA ARG A 133 10.29 2.32 30.28
C ARG A 133 10.78 3.70 29.89
N LEU A 134 9.90 4.45 29.23
CA LEU A 134 10.26 5.69 28.56
C LEU A 134 9.30 6.80 28.97
N GLY A 135 9.86 7.93 29.40
CA GLY A 135 9.10 9.16 29.52
C GLY A 135 8.68 9.64 28.13
N VAL A 136 7.41 10.02 27.98
CA VAL A 136 6.83 10.50 26.73
C VAL A 136 6.95 12.02 26.63
N VAL A 137 7.34 12.51 25.45
CA VAL A 137 7.41 13.94 25.15
C VAL A 137 6.70 14.23 23.82
N ILE A 138 6.11 15.42 23.71
CA ILE A 138 5.60 15.92 22.44
C ILE A 138 6.75 16.63 21.72
N ALA A 139 7.08 16.18 20.51
CA ALA A 139 8.03 16.88 19.66
C ALA A 139 7.61 16.73 18.19
N HIS A 140 6.67 17.57 17.78
CA HIS A 140 6.20 17.64 16.40
C HIS A 140 7.08 18.60 15.59
N VAL A 141 8.22 18.09 15.12
CA VAL A 141 9.17 18.87 14.30
C VAL A 141 8.60 19.02 12.89
N ARG A 142 8.34 20.25 12.45
CA ARG A 142 7.80 20.56 11.11
C ARG A 142 8.76 21.39 10.28
N SER A 143 9.47 22.31 10.93
CA SER A 143 10.33 23.28 10.29
C SER A 143 11.79 23.14 10.73
N ARG A 144 12.70 23.78 9.99
CA ARG A 144 14.11 23.90 10.41
C ARG A 144 14.25 24.64 11.73
N GLY A 145 13.41 25.65 12.00
CA GLY A 145 13.42 26.38 13.27
C GLY A 145 13.08 25.48 14.46
N ASP A 146 12.18 24.51 14.27
CA ASP A 146 11.79 23.57 15.34
C ASP A 146 12.97 22.67 15.74
N LEU A 147 13.94 22.42 14.85
CA LEU A 147 15.13 21.62 15.18
C LEU A 147 15.92 22.22 16.34
N ASP A 148 16.04 23.55 16.37
CA ASP A 148 16.76 24.26 17.43
C ASP A 148 16.01 24.17 18.77
N GLU A 149 14.67 24.15 18.74
CA GLU A 149 13.83 24.03 19.93
C GLU A 149 14.02 22.68 20.62
N TYR A 150 14.12 21.58 19.86
CA TYR A 150 14.17 20.22 20.41
C TYR A 150 15.59 19.66 20.57
N ARG A 151 16.61 20.33 20.02
CA ARG A 151 18.00 19.82 20.02
C ARG A 151 18.49 19.50 21.43
N GLY A 152 19.01 18.29 21.61
CA GLY A 152 19.54 17.76 22.85
C GLY A 152 18.51 17.37 23.90
N LYS A 153 17.20 17.42 23.60
CA LYS A 153 16.13 17.20 24.60
C LYS A 153 15.43 15.85 24.47
N LEU A 154 15.63 15.11 23.38
CA LEU A 154 14.81 13.93 23.06
C LEU A 154 15.50 12.58 23.36
N ARG A 155 16.77 12.60 23.79
CA ARG A 155 17.56 11.38 24.04
C ARG A 155 16.88 10.45 25.03
N GLY A 156 16.69 9.19 24.62
CA GLY A 156 16.09 8.15 25.46
C GLY A 156 14.61 8.34 25.77
N LYS A 157 13.91 9.24 25.05
CA LYS A 157 12.47 9.49 25.24
C LYS A 157 11.64 8.75 24.20
N ALA A 158 10.37 8.53 24.54
CA ALA A 158 9.34 8.22 23.56
C ALA A 158 8.77 9.52 23.00
N VAL A 159 8.85 9.74 21.69
CA VAL A 159 8.48 11.01 21.06
C VAL A 159 7.15 10.89 20.33
N MET A 160 6.16 11.68 20.74
CA MET A 160 4.93 11.89 19.99
C MET A 160 5.21 12.86 18.82
N SER A 161 5.35 12.31 17.61
CA SER A 161 5.86 13.03 16.42
C SER A 161 4.80 13.71 15.56
N THR A 162 3.51 13.42 15.80
CA THR A 162 2.38 13.93 15.02
C THR A 162 1.46 14.78 15.90
N PRO A 163 0.70 15.73 15.31
CA PRO A 163 -0.36 16.37 16.06
C PRO A 163 -1.45 15.34 16.42
N PRO A 164 -2.25 15.57 17.47
CA PRO A 164 -3.36 14.68 17.80
C PRO A 164 -4.36 14.68 16.62
N PRO A 165 -4.65 13.52 15.99
CA PRO A 165 -5.60 13.48 14.89
C PRO A 165 -7.02 13.83 15.36
N THR A 166 -7.74 14.55 14.51
CA THR A 166 -9.18 14.76 14.68
C THR A 166 -9.93 13.48 14.35
N ILE A 167 -10.71 12.99 15.30
CA ILE A 167 -11.52 11.78 15.15
C ILE A 167 -12.86 12.15 14.50
N ASP A 168 -13.10 11.62 13.30
CA ASP A 168 -14.34 11.81 12.55
C ASP A 168 -15.41 10.80 13.00
N LEU A 169 -16.13 11.13 14.08
CA LEU A 169 -17.19 10.27 14.62
C LEU A 169 -18.37 10.08 13.65
N ALA A 170 -18.57 11.00 12.71
CA ALA A 170 -19.64 10.88 11.71
C ALA A 170 -19.44 9.67 10.78
N ARG A 171 -18.23 9.11 10.71
CA ARG A 171 -17.93 7.88 9.95
C ARG A 171 -18.70 6.66 10.42
N PHE A 172 -19.02 6.56 11.70
CA PHE A 172 -19.85 5.44 12.17
C PHE A 172 -21.26 5.48 11.59
N ALA A 173 -21.83 6.68 11.43
CA ALA A 173 -23.18 6.85 10.92
C ALA A 173 -23.24 6.88 9.39
N THR A 174 -22.24 7.49 8.75
CA THR A 174 -22.27 7.80 7.30
C THR A 174 -21.35 6.93 6.46
N GLY A 175 -20.46 6.15 7.10
CA GLY A 175 -19.47 5.32 6.43
C GLY A 175 -18.57 6.10 5.47
N ARG A 176 -18.25 5.48 4.34
CA ARG A 176 -17.68 6.17 3.18
C ARG A 176 -18.85 6.54 2.25
N PRO A 177 -19.13 7.83 2.01
CA PRO A 177 -20.20 8.21 1.11
C PRO A 177 -19.90 7.67 -0.30
N ARG A 178 -20.91 7.07 -0.92
CA ARG A 178 -20.84 6.66 -2.33
C ARG A 178 -20.69 7.90 -3.21
N ARG A 179 -19.90 7.78 -4.29
CA ARG A 179 -19.86 8.81 -5.33
C ARG A 179 -21.26 8.95 -5.96
N SER A 180 -21.69 10.18 -6.22
CA SER A 180 -22.94 10.45 -6.93
C SER A 180 -22.83 10.06 -8.41
N ASP A 181 -23.95 9.89 -9.09
CA ASP A 181 -23.96 9.57 -10.53
C ASP A 181 -23.26 10.65 -11.36
N ALA A 182 -23.36 11.93 -10.95
CA ALA A 182 -22.62 13.01 -11.58
C ALA A 182 -21.10 12.88 -11.39
N GLN A 183 -20.66 12.49 -10.18
CA GLN A 183 -19.24 12.23 -9.91
C GLN A 183 -18.73 11.00 -10.68
N MET A 184 -19.55 9.96 -10.81
CA MET A 184 -19.22 8.79 -11.61
C MET A 184 -19.15 9.12 -13.10
N ARG A 185 -20.09 9.92 -13.63
CA ARG A 185 -20.04 10.40 -15.02
C ARG A 185 -18.81 11.24 -15.30
N ALA A 186 -18.48 12.20 -14.44
CA ALA A 186 -17.26 12.99 -14.59
C ALA A 186 -16.00 12.11 -14.70
N LEU A 187 -15.87 11.09 -13.84
CA LEU A 187 -14.76 10.12 -13.91
C LEU A 187 -14.76 9.25 -15.18
N THR A 188 -15.93 9.06 -15.80
CA THR A 188 -16.08 8.24 -17.03
C THR A 188 -15.84 9.07 -18.29
N GLU A 189 -16.23 10.34 -18.27
CA GLU A 189 -16.13 11.28 -19.40
C GLU A 189 -14.74 11.93 -19.52
N ASP A 190 -13.93 11.91 -18.46
CA ASP A 190 -12.50 12.26 -18.48
C ASP A 190 -11.68 11.16 -19.19
N VAL A 191 -11.76 11.10 -20.52
CA VAL A 191 -11.04 10.13 -21.39
C VAL A 191 -9.57 10.52 -21.60
N ILE A 192 -9.22 11.79 -21.34
CA ILE A 192 -7.83 12.21 -21.22
C ILE A 192 -7.46 12.04 -19.76
N VAL A 193 -6.62 11.05 -19.45
CA VAL A 193 -5.94 10.97 -18.14
C VAL A 193 -5.30 12.34 -17.92
N PRO A 194 -5.82 13.19 -17.02
CA PRO A 194 -5.21 14.49 -16.80
C PRO A 194 -3.77 14.23 -16.38
N GLU A 195 -2.82 14.98 -16.95
CA GLU A 195 -1.39 14.91 -16.62
C GLU A 195 -1.26 14.69 -15.11
N ARG A 196 -0.76 13.51 -14.69
CA ARG A 196 -0.90 12.94 -13.33
C ARG A 196 -0.78 14.02 -12.26
N GLY A 197 -1.91 14.66 -11.95
CA GLY A 197 -1.99 15.65 -10.91
C GLY A 197 -1.80 14.93 -9.60
N ALA A 198 -1.35 15.64 -8.57
CA ALA A 198 -1.24 15.08 -7.23
C ALA A 198 -2.64 14.56 -6.80
N ASP A 199 -2.87 13.24 -6.88
CA ASP A 199 -4.15 12.61 -6.54
C ASP A 199 -4.53 13.02 -5.10
N PRO A 200 -5.71 13.59 -4.82
CA PRO A 200 -6.03 14.13 -3.49
C PRO A 200 -6.03 13.09 -2.36
N TYR A 201 -6.22 11.81 -2.67
CA TYR A 201 -6.12 10.69 -1.75
C TYR A 201 -4.66 10.28 -1.55
N PHE A 202 -3.92 10.03 -2.63
CA PHE A 202 -2.49 9.68 -2.55
C PHE A 202 -1.61 10.84 -2.08
N SER A 203 -1.96 12.09 -2.35
CA SER A 203 -1.23 13.29 -1.89
C SER A 203 -1.39 13.55 -0.40
N ARG A 204 -2.38 12.93 0.25
CA ARG A 204 -2.49 12.92 1.72
C ARG A 204 -1.63 11.81 2.34
N LEU A 205 -1.44 10.71 1.61
CA LEU A 205 -0.63 9.56 2.04
C LEU A 205 0.86 9.78 1.74
N TYR A 206 1.16 10.46 0.63
CA TYR A 206 2.47 10.81 0.10
C TYR A 206 2.46 12.29 -0.31
N PRO A 207 2.44 13.23 0.65
CA PRO A 207 2.51 14.64 0.32
C PRO A 207 3.77 14.93 -0.49
N PRO A 208 3.68 15.73 -1.58
CA PRO A 208 4.86 16.14 -2.31
C PRO A 208 5.83 16.84 -1.36
N ALA A 209 7.13 16.76 -1.66
CA ALA A 209 8.15 17.45 -0.89
C ALA A 209 7.72 18.91 -0.68
N PRO A 210 7.83 19.45 0.55
CA PRO A 210 7.36 20.79 0.82
C PRO A 210 7.98 21.78 -0.15
N ARG A 211 7.17 22.56 -0.88
CA ARG A 211 7.67 23.62 -1.77
C ARG A 211 8.39 24.72 -0.99
N ASN A 212 8.07 24.85 0.29
CA ASN A 212 8.77 25.72 1.22
C ASN A 212 10.04 25.01 1.75
N PRO A 213 11.25 25.50 1.43
CA PRO A 213 12.50 24.88 1.89
C PRO A 213 12.69 24.89 3.41
N GLU A 214 11.91 25.68 4.15
CA GLU A 214 11.93 25.71 5.60
C GLU A 214 11.18 24.54 6.25
N LEU A 215 10.32 23.85 5.50
CA LEU A 215 9.59 22.68 6.00
C LEU A 215 10.38 21.40 5.76
N LEU A 216 10.42 20.54 6.77
CA LEU A 216 11.12 19.27 6.70
C LEU A 216 10.28 18.20 6.02
N THR A 217 10.92 17.36 5.21
CA THR A 217 10.31 16.12 4.70
C THR A 217 10.13 15.10 5.83
N ALA A 218 9.30 14.07 5.62
CA ALA A 218 9.17 12.97 6.59
C ALA A 218 10.51 12.27 6.86
N ALA A 219 11.35 12.08 5.84
CA ALA A 219 12.68 11.49 6.00
C ALA A 219 13.63 12.39 6.81
N GLN A 220 13.61 13.72 6.59
CA GLN A 220 14.41 14.67 7.37
C GLN A 220 13.99 14.71 8.85
N ARG A 221 12.69 14.65 9.14
CA ARG A 221 12.18 14.56 10.51
C ARG A 221 12.64 13.27 11.20
N LEU A 222 12.55 12.14 10.50
CA LEU A 222 13.04 10.85 11.00
C LEU A 222 14.55 10.89 11.28
N ALA A 223 15.34 11.44 10.36
CA ALA A 223 16.78 11.59 10.54
C ALA A 223 17.13 12.45 11.77
N PHE A 224 16.35 13.50 12.04
CA PHE A 224 16.50 14.29 13.26
C PHE A 224 16.25 13.46 14.53
N TYR A 225 15.15 12.71 14.60
CA TYR A 225 14.86 11.84 15.75
C TYR A 225 15.95 10.78 15.99
N VAL A 226 16.48 10.20 14.91
CA VAL A 226 17.64 9.29 14.97
C VAL A 226 18.85 10.02 15.56
N SER A 227 19.20 11.21 15.04
CA SER A 227 20.36 11.99 15.51
C SER A 227 20.26 12.44 16.97
N GLU A 228 19.05 12.67 17.46
CA GLU A 228 18.76 13.05 18.85
C GLU A 228 18.84 11.86 19.82
N GLY A 229 18.91 10.63 19.31
CA GLY A 229 18.91 9.42 20.12
C GLY A 229 17.54 9.14 20.77
N VAL A 230 16.46 9.42 20.05
CA VAL A 230 15.09 9.04 20.44
C VAL A 230 15.03 7.52 20.61
N ALA A 231 14.39 7.04 21.67
CA ALA A 231 14.27 5.60 21.91
C ALA A 231 13.15 4.98 21.06
N VAL A 232 12.00 5.63 21.00
CA VAL A 232 10.84 5.20 20.18
C VAL A 232 10.10 6.44 19.68
N VAL A 233 9.67 6.42 18.41
CA VAL A 233 8.75 7.41 17.86
C VAL A 233 7.32 6.87 17.89
N LEU A 234 6.39 7.67 18.38
CA LEU A 234 4.96 7.38 18.42
C LEU A 234 4.25 8.31 17.43
N GLU A 235 3.48 7.73 16.51
CA GLU A 235 2.68 8.48 15.55
C GLU A 235 1.20 8.07 15.58
N SER A 236 0.33 8.98 15.18
CA SER A 236 -1.07 8.69 14.92
C SER A 236 -1.59 9.50 13.75
N ASN A 237 -1.69 8.84 12.59
CA ASN A 237 -2.04 9.45 11.31
C ASN A 237 -3.48 9.12 10.85
N SER A 238 -4.25 8.44 11.69
CA SER A 238 -5.63 8.04 11.39
C SER A 238 -6.61 9.02 12.02
N GLY A 239 -7.55 9.54 11.24
CA GLY A 239 -8.72 10.25 11.78
C GLY A 239 -9.90 9.31 12.08
N TRP A 240 -9.70 8.00 11.92
CA TRP A 240 -10.77 7.01 12.05
C TRP A 240 -10.72 6.35 13.44
N PRO A 241 -11.86 6.31 14.15
CA PRO A 241 -11.95 5.66 15.45
C PRO A 241 -11.43 4.21 15.44
N GLY A 242 -10.60 3.85 16.41
CA GLY A 242 -10.05 2.49 16.57
C GLY A 242 -9.12 2.01 15.46
N ALA A 243 -8.86 2.81 14.42
CA ALA A 243 -8.05 2.40 13.29
C ALA A 243 -6.61 2.89 13.44
N VAL A 244 -5.66 1.96 13.44
CA VAL A 244 -4.23 2.26 13.31
C VAL A 244 -3.85 2.24 11.83
N ARG A 245 -3.07 3.24 11.41
CA ARG A 245 -2.47 3.26 10.07
C ARG A 245 -0.96 3.19 10.22
N GLY A 246 -0.37 2.09 9.76
CA GLY A 246 1.06 1.91 9.68
C GLY A 246 1.46 1.56 8.27
N PHE A 247 2.34 2.35 7.68
CA PHE A 247 2.94 2.09 6.37
C PHE A 247 4.41 1.69 6.55
N ALA A 248 5.26 1.90 5.55
CA ALA A 248 6.71 1.82 5.73
C ALA A 248 7.27 3.10 6.34
N ARG A 249 8.43 3.00 7.00
CA ARG A 249 9.14 4.18 7.50
C ARG A 249 9.41 5.20 6.37
N PRO A 250 9.40 6.50 6.68
CA PRO A 250 9.86 7.52 5.75
C PRO A 250 11.22 7.21 5.16
N GLY A 251 11.33 7.25 3.83
CA GLY A 251 12.57 7.00 3.09
C GLY A 251 12.82 5.54 2.67
N ALA A 252 12.04 4.57 3.16
CA ALA A 252 12.25 3.15 2.87
C ALA A 252 12.28 2.82 1.36
N THR A 253 11.44 3.47 0.54
CA THR A 253 11.48 3.26 -0.91
C THR A 253 12.76 3.83 -1.55
N ASN A 254 13.30 4.93 -1.02
CA ASN A 254 14.48 5.59 -1.58
C ASN A 254 15.75 4.77 -1.33
N ASP A 255 15.86 4.16 -0.14
CA ASP A 255 16.94 3.24 0.22
C ASP A 255 16.65 1.79 -0.16
N ARG A 256 15.55 1.54 -0.89
CA ARG A 256 15.13 0.22 -1.36
C ARG A 256 15.03 -0.81 -0.22
N TRP A 257 14.51 -0.38 0.93
CA TRP A 257 14.30 -1.22 2.09
C TRP A 257 15.59 -1.89 2.58
N GLY A 258 16.69 -1.13 2.51
CA GLY A 258 18.03 -1.57 2.88
C GLY A 258 18.13 -1.93 4.36
N ARG A 259 18.99 -2.92 4.66
CA ARG A 259 19.17 -3.43 6.03
C ARG A 259 19.82 -2.40 6.94
N GLU A 260 20.86 -1.74 6.45
CA GLU A 260 21.63 -0.76 7.23
C GLU A 260 20.76 0.43 7.60
N GLU A 261 19.99 0.96 6.63
CA GLU A 261 19.08 2.08 6.83
C GLU A 261 17.89 1.70 7.72
N THR A 262 17.41 0.46 7.61
CA THR A 262 16.37 -0.08 8.49
C THR A 262 16.87 -0.17 9.94
N LEU A 263 18.05 -0.75 10.17
CA LEU A 263 18.60 -0.91 11.51
C LEU A 263 19.16 0.40 12.12
N GLY A 264 19.64 1.31 11.26
CA GLY A 264 20.10 2.64 11.65
C GLY A 264 18.99 3.65 11.87
N SER A 265 17.72 3.24 11.69
CA SER A 265 16.57 4.07 12.03
C SER A 265 16.22 3.97 13.52
N VAL A 266 15.05 4.48 13.91
CA VAL A 266 14.48 4.38 15.25
C VAL A 266 13.18 3.57 15.17
N PRO A 267 12.81 2.76 16.19
CA PRO A 267 11.51 2.11 16.21
C PRO A 267 10.39 3.15 16.12
N ILE A 268 9.45 2.93 15.21
CA ILE A 268 8.29 3.82 15.04
C ILE A 268 7.04 2.98 15.23
N VAL A 269 6.16 3.42 16.14
CA VAL A 269 4.91 2.76 16.44
C VAL A 269 3.74 3.68 16.13
N ALA A 270 2.83 3.21 15.28
CA ALA A 270 1.55 3.84 15.07
C ALA A 270 0.57 3.44 16.19
N ILE A 271 -0.02 4.42 16.86
CA ILE A 271 -0.94 4.25 17.99
C ILE A 271 -2.37 4.65 17.56
N THR A 272 -3.38 3.96 18.09
CA THR A 272 -4.79 4.34 17.86
C THR A 272 -5.05 5.79 18.28
N PRO A 273 -5.88 6.56 17.54
CA PRO A 273 -6.16 7.96 17.82
C PRO A 273 -6.58 8.26 19.27
N GLU A 274 -7.40 7.39 19.87
CA GLU A 274 -7.94 7.56 21.21
C GLU A 274 -6.84 7.56 22.28
N HIS A 275 -5.96 6.57 22.20
CA HIS A 275 -4.81 6.41 23.10
C HIS A 275 -3.77 7.51 22.88
N TYR A 276 -3.47 7.84 21.62
CA TYR A 276 -2.54 8.91 21.29
C TYR A 276 -3.03 10.27 21.79
N ASN A 277 -4.29 10.60 21.51
CA ASN A 277 -4.89 11.86 21.94
C ASN A 277 -5.00 11.95 23.47
N ARG A 278 -5.19 10.82 24.16
CA ARG A 278 -5.17 10.78 25.63
C ARG A 278 -3.82 11.21 26.16
N MET A 279 -2.72 10.61 25.70
CA MET A 279 -1.37 11.00 26.13
C MET A 279 -1.09 12.48 25.85
N HIS A 280 -1.49 13.00 24.68
CA HIS A 280 -1.42 14.43 24.34
C HIS A 280 -2.14 15.31 25.37
N ARG A 281 -3.38 14.96 25.76
CA ARG A 281 -4.16 15.73 26.74
C ARG A 281 -3.57 15.69 28.15
N VAL A 282 -2.93 14.59 28.54
CA VAL A 282 -2.27 14.45 29.84
C VAL A 282 -1.01 15.32 29.88
N LEU A 283 -0.15 15.21 28.87
CA LEU A 283 1.05 16.04 28.75
C LEU A 283 0.71 17.53 28.66
N GLY A 284 -0.38 17.90 27.97
CA GLY A 284 -0.86 19.28 27.91
C GLY A 284 -1.42 19.85 29.23
N ARG A 285 -1.49 19.02 30.29
CA ARG A 285 -1.80 19.44 31.66
C ARG A 285 -0.56 19.47 32.57
N ASP A 286 0.63 19.39 31.98
CA ASP A 286 1.91 19.26 32.69
C ASP A 286 1.99 18.02 33.61
N ILE A 287 1.22 16.98 33.28
CA ILE A 287 1.26 15.69 33.98
C ILE A 287 2.19 14.74 33.18
N PRO A 288 3.18 14.11 33.83
CA PRO A 288 4.08 13.20 33.13
C PRO A 288 3.34 11.96 32.63
N VAL A 289 3.80 11.47 31.47
CA VAL A 289 3.39 10.18 30.91
C VAL A 289 4.62 9.31 30.78
N GLU A 290 4.53 8.09 31.31
CA GLU A 290 5.52 7.02 31.11
C GLU A 290 4.85 5.88 30.34
N ILE A 291 5.56 5.32 29.37
CA ILE A 291 5.14 4.08 28.69
C ILE A 291 6.16 2.97 28.93
N GLU A 292 5.67 1.73 28.96
CA GLU A 292 6.46 0.51 28.79
C GLU A 292 6.26 0.02 27.34
N VAL A 293 7.35 -0.18 26.60
CA VAL A 293 7.31 -0.59 25.19
C VAL A 293 8.33 -1.69 24.90
N GLU A 294 7.91 -2.67 24.11
CA GLU A 294 8.78 -3.73 23.57
C GLU A 294 8.32 -4.05 22.15
N VAL A 295 9.22 -3.91 21.17
CA VAL A 295 9.01 -4.27 19.77
C VAL A 295 10.10 -5.24 19.36
N ARG A 296 9.73 -6.44 18.90
CA ARG A 296 10.65 -7.41 18.32
C ARG A 296 10.31 -7.58 16.85
N ASN A 297 11.23 -7.13 16.00
CA ASN A 297 11.16 -7.28 14.55
C ASN A 297 12.30 -8.20 14.09
N ARG A 298 12.00 -9.11 13.16
CA ARG A 298 12.99 -9.90 12.45
C ARG A 298 13.37 -9.21 11.15
N HIS A 299 14.67 -9.24 10.83
CA HIS A 299 15.23 -8.61 9.65
C HIS A 299 16.05 -9.62 8.84
N GLY A 300 15.83 -9.66 7.53
CA GLY A 300 16.66 -10.43 6.62
C GLY A 300 18.12 -9.96 6.62
N SER A 301 19.04 -10.88 6.32
CA SER A 301 20.48 -10.59 6.21
C SER A 301 20.92 -10.19 4.80
N SER A 302 20.09 -10.46 3.79
CA SER A 302 20.41 -10.23 2.37
C SER A 302 19.18 -9.73 1.62
N VAL A 303 19.45 -8.96 0.57
CA VAL A 303 18.47 -8.55 -0.46
C VAL A 303 17.86 -9.80 -1.08
N THR A 304 16.54 -9.81 -1.28
CA THR A 304 15.80 -10.94 -1.89
C THR A 304 14.78 -10.42 -2.88
N GLN A 305 14.35 -11.26 -3.82
CA GLN A 305 13.48 -10.80 -4.91
C GLN A 305 12.01 -10.76 -4.49
N ALA A 306 11.30 -9.73 -4.95
CA ALA A 306 9.84 -9.73 -4.95
C ALA A 306 9.35 -10.58 -6.13
N ASN A 307 8.30 -11.36 -5.90
CA ASN A 307 7.80 -12.35 -6.86
C ASN A 307 6.33 -12.12 -7.16
N ASN A 308 5.98 -12.24 -8.43
CA ASN A 308 4.61 -12.48 -8.88
C ASN A 308 4.29 -13.96 -8.72
N LEU A 309 2.99 -14.27 -8.59
CA LEU A 309 2.48 -15.62 -8.69
C LEU A 309 1.71 -15.73 -9.99
N VAL A 310 2.07 -16.70 -10.81
CA VAL A 310 1.51 -16.88 -12.16
C VAL A 310 1.05 -18.32 -12.30
N ALA A 311 -0.18 -18.50 -12.80
CA ALA A 311 -0.77 -19.78 -13.18
C ALA A 311 -1.75 -19.52 -14.34
N GLU A 312 -2.10 -20.56 -15.08
CA GLU A 312 -2.91 -20.42 -16.30
C GLU A 312 -3.97 -21.51 -16.47
N ILE A 313 -5.03 -21.16 -17.20
CA ILE A 313 -5.92 -22.13 -17.85
C ILE A 313 -5.43 -22.23 -19.29
N VAL A 314 -4.85 -23.37 -19.66
CA VAL A 314 -4.23 -23.56 -20.98
C VAL A 314 -5.31 -23.49 -22.08
N GLY A 315 -5.13 -22.55 -23.02
CA GLY A 315 -6.01 -22.38 -24.17
C GLY A 315 -5.90 -23.52 -25.18
N THR A 316 -6.90 -23.64 -26.06
CA THR A 316 -6.93 -24.65 -27.13
C THR A 316 -6.69 -24.01 -28.51
N ASP A 317 -7.70 -23.36 -29.07
CA ASP A 317 -7.70 -22.91 -30.48
C ASP A 317 -6.78 -21.71 -30.73
N ARG A 318 -6.58 -20.86 -29.71
CA ARG A 318 -5.73 -19.66 -29.72
C ARG A 318 -4.80 -19.65 -28.52
N ALA A 319 -4.06 -20.75 -28.33
CA ALA A 319 -3.20 -20.95 -27.16
C ALA A 319 -2.06 -19.93 -27.04
N ASP A 320 -1.77 -19.16 -28.09
CA ASP A 320 -0.80 -18.06 -28.12
C ASP A 320 -1.38 -16.70 -27.69
N GLU A 321 -2.70 -16.58 -27.55
CA GLU A 321 -3.38 -15.36 -27.08
C GLU A 321 -3.63 -15.42 -25.56
N VAL A 322 -3.47 -14.28 -24.88
CA VAL A 322 -3.55 -14.21 -23.40
C VAL A 322 -4.67 -13.26 -22.98
N VAL A 323 -5.51 -13.74 -22.05
CA VAL A 323 -6.40 -12.90 -21.24
C VAL A 323 -5.82 -12.87 -19.83
N MET A 324 -5.41 -11.69 -19.36
CA MET A 324 -4.79 -11.53 -18.04
C MET A 324 -5.80 -11.02 -17.02
N LEU A 325 -5.99 -11.77 -15.94
CA LEU A 325 -6.67 -11.34 -14.72
C LEU A 325 -5.64 -11.29 -13.59
N GLY A 326 -5.70 -10.27 -12.75
CA GLY A 326 -4.69 -10.07 -11.72
C GLY A 326 -5.18 -9.27 -10.53
N ALA A 327 -4.55 -9.55 -9.39
CA ALA A 327 -4.72 -8.90 -8.11
C ALA A 327 -3.34 -8.83 -7.43
N HIS A 328 -3.08 -7.80 -6.62
CA HIS A 328 -1.86 -7.82 -5.81
C HIS A 328 -2.08 -8.70 -4.57
N PHE A 329 -1.11 -9.58 -4.31
CA PHE A 329 -1.23 -10.61 -3.28
C PHE A 329 -0.78 -10.13 -1.90
N ASP A 330 0.08 -9.12 -1.85
CA ASP A 330 0.64 -8.58 -0.61
C ASP A 330 -0.37 -7.79 0.21
N THR A 331 -0.09 -7.69 1.50
CA THR A 331 -0.83 -6.84 2.44
C THR A 331 0.16 -5.99 3.23
N TRP A 332 -0.36 -5.04 4.00
CA TRP A 332 0.43 -4.44 5.07
C TRP A 332 0.60 -5.44 6.23
N HIS A 333 1.67 -5.28 7.01
CA HIS A 333 2.03 -6.17 8.12
C HIS A 333 1.07 -6.09 9.32
N ALA A 334 0.39 -4.95 9.50
CA ALA A 334 -0.45 -4.72 10.67
C ALA A 334 -1.86 -5.31 10.54
N SER A 335 -2.21 -5.89 9.39
CA SER A 335 -3.57 -6.38 9.10
C SER A 335 -3.56 -7.36 7.93
N PRO A 336 -4.41 -8.42 7.95
CA PRO A 336 -4.61 -9.30 6.80
C PRO A 336 -5.25 -8.60 5.58
N ASN A 337 -5.67 -7.34 5.76
CA ASN A 337 -6.29 -6.47 4.78
C ASN A 337 -7.33 -7.18 3.90
N ALA A 338 -8.45 -7.58 4.51
CA ALA A 338 -9.54 -8.22 3.80
C ALA A 338 -9.95 -7.46 2.52
N SER A 339 -10.01 -6.12 2.57
CA SER A 339 -10.37 -5.28 1.42
C SER A 339 -9.19 -4.86 0.54
N ASP A 340 -7.94 -4.90 1.03
CA ASP A 340 -6.74 -4.35 0.36
C ASP A 340 -5.56 -5.33 0.48
N ASN A 341 -5.59 -6.46 -0.22
CA ASN A 341 -6.43 -6.75 -1.39
C ASN A 341 -6.91 -8.21 -1.41
N THR A 342 -7.10 -8.81 -0.24
CA THR A 342 -7.48 -10.21 -0.14
C THR A 342 -8.81 -10.51 -0.84
N SER A 343 -9.76 -9.58 -0.83
CA SER A 343 -11.02 -9.70 -1.56
C SER A 343 -10.88 -9.69 -3.08
N GLY A 344 -9.82 -9.08 -3.63
CA GLY A 344 -9.56 -9.11 -5.06
C GLY A 344 -8.79 -10.37 -5.50
N VAL A 345 -8.06 -10.97 -4.56
CA VAL A 345 -7.34 -12.24 -4.77
C VAL A 345 -8.29 -13.45 -4.69
N ALA A 346 -9.25 -13.44 -3.76
CA ALA A 346 -10.23 -14.50 -3.53
C ALA A 346 -11.25 -14.64 -4.67
#